data_AF-A0A6P0RF32-F1
#
_entry.id   AF-A0A6P0RF32-F1
#
_cell.length_a   1.000
_cell.length_b   1.000
_cell.length_c   1.000
_cell.angle_alpha   90.00
_cell.angle_beta   90.00
_cell.angle_gamma   90.00
#
_symmetry.space_group_name_H-M   'P 1'
#
loop_
_entity.id
_entity.type
_entity.pdbx_description
1 polymer ?
#
loop_
_entity_poly.entity_id
_entity_poly.type
_entity_poly.pdbx_seq_one_letter_code
_entity_poly.pdbx_strand_id
1 'polypeptide(L)'
;MRSEYSDRQPQVAIVMGMANRNREAWVLNGFIPLNKSEEKTLEEIKNQLNFDPCQESHRLGSNSKAEPERRRNPKVVLEKLTGGDFERERKCWEETDLEILRNRGVSTGLTDYINEVENQLTSIITN
;
A
#
# COMPACT_ATOMS: atom_id res chain seq x y z
N MET A 1 -40.61 -9.47 39.00
CA MET A 1 -40.30 -10.38 37.88
C MET A 1 -39.35 -9.60 36.96
N ARG A 2 -38.07 -9.97 36.92
CA ARG A 2 -36.99 -9.36 36.10
C ARG A 2 -37.23 -9.78 34.63
N SER A 3 -37.45 -8.85 33.71
CA SER A 3 -36.44 -8.15 32.89
C SER A 3 -36.35 -8.76 31.49
N GLU A 4 -37.09 -8.20 30.54
CA GLU A 4 -36.93 -8.42 29.10
C GLU A 4 -35.63 -7.71 28.64
N TYR A 5 -34.48 -8.35 28.83
CA TYR A 5 -33.27 -7.96 28.12
C TYR A 5 -33.36 -8.54 26.71
N SER A 6 -33.62 -7.66 25.75
CA SER A 6 -33.56 -7.92 24.32
C SER A 6 -32.28 -8.67 23.97
N ASP A 7 -32.44 -9.83 23.34
CA ASP A 7 -31.43 -10.81 22.91
C ASP A 7 -30.59 -10.31 21.71
N ARG A 8 -30.15 -9.05 21.74
CA ARG A 8 -29.27 -8.50 20.71
C ARG A 8 -27.83 -8.75 21.13
N GLN A 9 -27.32 -9.94 20.82
CA GLN A 9 -25.88 -10.14 20.83
C GLN A 9 -25.26 -9.19 19.79
N PRO A 10 -24.25 -8.37 20.16
CA PRO A 10 -23.55 -7.57 19.18
C PRO A 10 -22.87 -8.52 18.20
N GLN A 11 -23.27 -8.43 16.93
CA GLN A 11 -22.69 -9.22 15.86
C GLN A 11 -21.31 -8.64 15.55
N VAL A 12 -20.27 -9.20 16.19
CA VAL A 12 -18.88 -8.77 15.95
C VAL A 12 -18.48 -9.21 14.54
N ALA A 13 -18.32 -8.27 13.63
CA ALA A 13 -17.76 -8.52 12.30
C ALA A 13 -16.23 -8.39 12.37
N ILE A 14 -15.51 -9.44 11.98
CA ILE A 14 -14.04 -9.43 11.83
C ILE A 14 -13.73 -9.28 10.35
N VAL A 15 -13.20 -8.13 9.95
CA VAL A 15 -12.72 -7.86 8.59
C VAL A 15 -11.22 -8.12 8.54
N MET A 16 -10.78 -9.09 7.74
CA MET A 16 -9.37 -9.44 7.58
C MET A 16 -8.84 -8.98 6.22
N GLY A 17 -8.07 -7.89 6.20
CA GLY A 17 -7.36 -7.45 5.01
C GLY A 17 -6.19 -8.35 4.66
N MET A 18 -6.32 -9.18 3.62
CA MET A 18 -5.21 -9.97 3.09
C MET A 18 -4.58 -9.25 1.88
N ALA A 19 -3.37 -8.73 2.06
CA ALA A 19 -2.64 -8.11 0.95
C ALA A 19 -2.20 -9.19 -0.06
N ASN A 20 -2.63 -9.05 -1.32
CA ASN A 20 -2.26 -9.94 -2.43
C ASN A 20 -0.76 -9.86 -2.81
N ARG A 21 -0.05 -8.84 -2.28
CA ARG A 21 1.40 -8.60 -2.42
C ARG A 21 1.99 -8.06 -1.11
N ASN A 22 3.33 -8.02 -1.02
CA ASN A 22 4.00 -7.47 0.15
C ASN A 22 3.61 -5.99 0.35
N ARG A 23 3.46 -5.57 1.62
CA ARG A 23 3.15 -4.19 2.06
C ARG A 23 3.93 -3.14 1.25
N GLU A 24 5.20 -3.37 0.99
CA GLU A 24 6.06 -2.41 0.30
C GLU A 24 5.53 -2.02 -1.09
N ALA A 25 4.87 -2.92 -1.81
CA ALA A 25 4.28 -2.60 -3.11
C ALA A 25 3.16 -1.55 -2.99
N TRP A 26 2.37 -1.60 -1.91
CA TRP A 26 1.32 -0.63 -1.63
C TRP A 26 1.91 0.71 -1.21
N VAL A 27 2.95 0.71 -0.37
CA VAL A 27 3.66 1.94 0.01
C VAL A 27 4.27 2.61 -1.23
N LEU A 28 4.85 1.82 -2.13
CA LEU A 28 5.41 2.33 -3.39
C LEU A 28 4.33 2.92 -4.31
N ASN A 29 3.13 2.34 -4.37
CA ASN A 29 2.01 2.93 -5.10
C ASN A 29 1.65 4.33 -4.57
N GLY A 30 1.77 4.54 -3.27
CA GLY A 30 1.58 5.83 -2.62
C GLY A 30 2.79 6.77 -2.63
N PHE A 31 3.94 6.37 -3.19
CA PHE A 31 5.10 7.24 -3.18
C PHE A 31 4.95 8.38 -4.20
N ILE A 32 4.98 9.61 -3.70
CA ILE A 32 5.06 10.85 -4.47
C ILE A 32 6.28 11.62 -3.93
N PRO A 33 7.27 11.99 -4.77
CA PRO A 33 8.43 12.75 -4.32
C PRO A 33 8.04 14.06 -3.62
N LEU A 34 8.57 14.32 -2.44
CA LEU A 34 8.33 15.55 -1.67
C LEU A 34 9.42 16.61 -1.89
N ASN A 35 10.55 16.22 -2.46
CA ASN A 35 11.71 17.10 -2.65
C ASN A 35 12.56 16.66 -3.85
N LYS A 36 13.49 17.52 -4.26
CA LYS A 36 14.37 17.29 -5.42
C LYS A 36 15.29 16.08 -5.28
N SER A 37 15.64 15.70 -4.05
CA SER A 37 16.45 14.50 -3.82
C SER A 37 15.64 13.24 -4.14
N GLU A 38 14.40 13.18 -3.66
CA GLU A 38 13.49 12.06 -3.95
C GLU A 38 13.14 11.96 -5.43
N GLU A 39 12.91 13.10 -6.11
CA GLU A 39 12.70 13.12 -7.56
C GLU A 39 13.89 12.49 -8.30
N LYS A 40 15.11 12.90 -7.93
CA LYS A 40 16.34 12.38 -8.54
C LYS A 40 16.51 10.88 -8.28
N THR A 41 16.32 10.43 -7.04
CA THR A 41 16.40 9.01 -6.68
C THR A 41 15.38 8.17 -7.45
N LEU A 42 14.15 8.68 -7.60
CA LEU A 42 13.11 7.99 -8.36
C LEU A 42 13.49 7.86 -9.85
N GLU A 43 14.01 8.92 -10.46
CA GLU A 43 14.49 8.88 -11.85
C GLU A 43 15.68 7.93 -12.03
N GLU A 44 16.63 7.89 -11.08
CA GLU A 44 17.72 6.91 -11.09
C GLU A 44 17.20 5.46 -11.04
N ILE A 45 16.22 5.20 -10.17
CA ILE A 45 15.61 3.87 -10.06
C ILE A 45 14.84 3.50 -11.33
N LYS A 46 14.07 4.44 -11.90
CA LYS A 46 13.37 4.24 -13.18
C LYS A 46 14.33 3.85 -14.29
N ASN A 47 15.45 4.56 -14.41
CA ASN A 47 16.50 4.26 -15.39
C ASN A 47 17.14 2.89 -15.14
N GLN A 48 17.36 2.49 -13.89
CA GLN A 48 17.92 1.18 -13.55
C GLN A 48 16.96 0.01 -13.82
N LEU A 49 15.66 0.25 -13.66
CA LEU A 49 14.60 -0.75 -13.78
C LEU A 49 13.97 -0.81 -15.17
N ASN A 50 14.07 0.27 -15.95
CA ASN A 50 13.33 0.51 -17.19
C ASN A 50 11.80 0.50 -16.99
N PHE A 51 11.32 0.90 -15.82
CA PHE A 51 9.89 1.12 -15.50
C PHE A 51 9.74 1.97 -14.24
N ASP A 52 8.56 2.55 -14.02
CA ASP A 52 8.27 3.31 -12.81
C ASP A 52 7.81 2.37 -11.68
N PRO A 53 8.59 2.20 -10.60
CA PRO A 53 8.23 1.31 -9.49
C PRO A 53 7.01 1.80 -8.69
N CYS A 54 6.62 3.08 -8.79
CA CYS A 54 5.44 3.63 -8.14
C CYS A 54 4.15 3.36 -8.93
N GLN A 55 4.24 3.29 -10.26
CA GLN A 55 3.12 2.89 -11.12
C GLN A 55 3.02 1.37 -11.25
N GLU A 56 4.16 0.70 -11.37
CA GLU A 56 4.24 -0.72 -11.73
C GLU A 56 4.92 -1.54 -10.64
N SER A 57 4.62 -1.26 -9.37
CA SER A 57 5.19 -1.96 -8.21
C SER A 57 4.99 -3.48 -8.25
N HIS A 58 3.93 -3.95 -8.93
CA HIS A 58 3.70 -5.37 -9.23
C HIS A 58 4.82 -6.03 -10.07
N ARG A 59 5.65 -5.27 -10.78
CA ARG A 59 6.82 -5.78 -11.54
C ARG A 59 8.05 -5.99 -10.67
N LEU A 60 8.02 -5.58 -9.40
CA LEU A 60 9.03 -5.90 -8.40
C LEU A 60 8.75 -7.31 -7.89
N GLY A 61 9.68 -8.25 -8.09
CA GLY A 61 9.42 -9.67 -7.83
C GLY A 61 10.60 -10.44 -7.29
N SER A 62 11.74 -9.77 -7.09
CA SER A 62 12.93 -10.45 -6.58
C SER A 62 12.90 -10.50 -5.05
N ASN A 63 13.01 -11.70 -4.50
CA ASN A 63 13.31 -11.90 -3.08
C ASN A 63 14.83 -12.00 -2.84
N SER A 64 15.64 -11.93 -3.90
CA SER A 64 17.11 -12.04 -3.81
C SER A 64 17.72 -10.83 -3.11
N LYS A 65 18.78 -11.09 -2.36
CA LYS A 65 19.68 -10.07 -1.78
C LYS A 65 20.98 -9.91 -2.58
N ALA A 66 21.18 -10.73 -3.62
CA ALA A 66 22.35 -10.67 -4.49
C ALA A 66 22.04 -9.88 -5.78
N GLU A 67 23.04 -9.18 -6.30
CA GLU A 67 22.96 -8.57 -7.63
C GLU A 67 23.04 -9.66 -8.72
N PRO A 68 22.39 -9.46 -9.88
CA PRO A 68 21.64 -8.27 -10.30
C PRO A 68 20.16 -8.26 -9.88
N GLU A 69 19.65 -9.29 -9.21
CA GLU A 69 18.22 -9.40 -8.90
C GLU A 69 17.80 -8.52 -7.73
N ARG A 70 18.73 -8.17 -6.81
CA ARG A 70 18.48 -7.30 -5.65
C ARG A 70 17.84 -5.96 -6.04
N ARG A 71 18.18 -5.39 -7.21
CA ARG A 71 17.59 -4.12 -7.69
C ARG A 71 16.07 -4.18 -7.89
N ARG A 72 15.48 -5.36 -8.14
CA ARG A 72 14.03 -5.57 -8.28
C ARG A 72 13.35 -6.01 -6.98
N ASN A 73 14.07 -5.97 -5.85
CA ASN A 73 13.51 -6.29 -4.55
C ASN A 73 12.69 -5.09 -4.03
N PRO A 74 11.40 -5.25 -3.74
CA PRO A 74 10.55 -4.12 -3.34
C PRO A 74 11.00 -3.46 -2.04
N LYS A 75 11.59 -4.21 -1.09
CA LYS A 75 12.14 -3.64 0.15
C LYS A 75 13.33 -2.72 -0.14
N VAL A 76 14.22 -3.16 -1.04
CA VAL A 76 15.41 -2.37 -1.43
C VAL A 76 15.01 -1.10 -2.18
N VAL A 77 14.01 -1.19 -3.06
CA VAL A 77 13.50 -0.02 -3.79
C VAL A 77 12.83 0.96 -2.83
N LEU A 78 11.99 0.47 -1.92
CA LEU A 78 11.32 1.31 -0.93
C LEU A 78 12.34 2.00 -0.02
N GLU A 79 13.28 1.25 0.55
CA GLU A 79 14.35 1.78 1.42
C GLU A 79 15.17 2.86 0.72
N LYS A 80 15.49 2.69 -0.57
CA LYS A 80 16.19 3.73 -1.35
C LYS A 80 15.36 5.00 -1.52
N LEU A 81 14.07 4.87 -1.79
CA LEU A 81 13.18 6.02 -2.02
C LEU A 81 12.85 6.79 -0.74
N THR A 82 12.72 6.10 0.39
CA THR A 82 12.35 6.70 1.68
C THR A 82 13.55 6.95 2.60
N GLY A 83 14.75 6.51 2.22
CA GLY A 83 15.91 6.51 3.10
C GLY A 83 15.77 5.56 4.30
N GLY A 84 14.86 4.59 4.23
CA GLY A 84 14.49 3.73 5.36
C GLY A 84 13.70 4.45 6.46
N ASP A 85 13.20 5.67 6.19
CA ASP A 85 12.39 6.42 7.15
C ASP A 85 10.93 5.91 7.16
N PHE A 86 10.53 5.35 8.29
CA PHE A 86 9.18 4.84 8.49
C PHE A 86 8.11 5.94 8.46
N GLU A 87 8.40 7.14 8.95
CA GLU A 87 7.44 8.26 8.87
C GLU A 87 7.26 8.66 7.41
N ARG A 88 8.33 8.63 6.61
CA ARG A 88 8.24 8.88 5.18
C ARG A 88 7.43 7.83 4.44
N GLU A 89 7.59 6.55 4.79
CA GLU A 89 6.74 5.47 4.31
C GLU A 89 5.28 5.71 4.69
N ARG A 90 5.01 6.11 5.94
CA ARG A 90 3.66 6.35 6.45
C ARG A 90 2.89 7.36 5.65
N LYS A 91 3.54 8.47 5.29
CA LYS A 91 2.96 9.50 4.43
C LYS A 91 2.48 8.97 3.07
N CYS A 92 3.11 7.92 2.53
CA CYS A 92 2.68 7.34 1.26
C CYS A 92 1.25 6.78 1.32
N TRP A 93 0.79 6.27 2.47
CA TRP A 93 -0.59 5.76 2.60
C TRP A 93 -1.53 6.67 3.40
N GLU A 94 -1.02 7.60 4.21
CA GLU A 94 -1.85 8.55 4.95
C GLU A 94 -2.17 9.84 4.18
N GLU A 95 -1.21 10.35 3.39
CA GLU A 95 -1.32 11.68 2.75
C GLU A 95 -1.62 11.58 1.25
N THR A 96 -1.44 10.40 0.64
CA THR A 96 -1.70 10.21 -0.80
C THR A 96 -3.19 10.08 -1.06
N ASP A 97 -3.66 10.77 -2.09
CA ASP A 97 -5.05 10.68 -2.55
C ASP A 97 -5.45 9.22 -2.83
N LEU A 98 -6.61 8.81 -2.30
CA LEU A 98 -7.18 7.48 -2.52
C LEU A 98 -7.37 7.18 -4.00
N GLU A 99 -7.70 8.16 -4.84
CA GLU A 99 -7.82 7.98 -6.28
C GLU A 99 -6.48 7.56 -6.91
N ILE A 100 -5.38 8.17 -6.47
CA ILE A 100 -4.03 7.80 -6.92
C ILE A 100 -3.72 6.36 -6.49
N LEU A 101 -4.00 6.01 -5.24
CA LEU A 101 -3.78 4.66 -4.72
C LEU A 101 -4.61 3.61 -5.46
N ARG A 102 -5.86 3.92 -5.82
CA ARG A 102 -6.73 3.06 -6.64
C ARG A 102 -6.22 2.87 -8.05
N ASN A 103 -5.76 3.96 -8.69
CA ASN A 103 -5.27 3.89 -10.06
C ASN A 103 -3.97 3.07 -10.16
N ARG A 104 -3.06 3.23 -9.18
CA ARG A 104 -1.77 2.52 -9.14
C ARG A 104 -1.87 1.11 -8.54
N GLY A 105 -2.90 0.88 -7.73
CA GLY A 105 -3.09 -0.33 -6.92
C GLY A 105 -3.70 -1.53 -7.65
N VAL A 106 -4.12 -1.36 -8.91
CA VAL A 106 -4.90 -2.37 -9.65
C VAL A 106 -4.17 -3.72 -9.69
N SER A 107 -2.88 -3.69 -10.02
CA SER A 107 -2.07 -4.91 -10.16
C SER A 107 -1.44 -5.40 -8.84
N THR A 108 -1.68 -4.73 -7.72
CA THR A 108 -1.13 -5.11 -6.40
C THR A 108 -2.18 -5.55 -5.39
N GLY A 109 -3.47 -5.54 -5.78
CA GLY A 109 -4.59 -5.82 -4.89
C GLY A 109 -4.90 -4.67 -3.92
N LEU A 110 -4.21 -3.53 -4.01
CA LEU A 110 -4.50 -2.36 -3.18
C LEU A 110 -5.87 -1.77 -3.52
N THR A 111 -6.23 -1.72 -4.80
CA THR A 111 -7.55 -1.21 -5.23
C THR A 111 -8.69 -2.05 -4.67
N ASP A 112 -8.54 -3.38 -4.71
CA ASP A 112 -9.53 -4.32 -4.16
C ASP A 112 -9.63 -4.15 -2.65
N TYR A 113 -8.50 -4.00 -1.95
CA TYR A 113 -8.48 -3.75 -0.51
C TYR A 113 -9.19 -2.43 -0.15
N ILE A 114 -8.92 -1.34 -0.85
CA ILE A 114 -9.58 -0.05 -0.58
C ILE A 114 -11.10 -0.18 -0.83
N ASN A 115 -11.51 -0.83 -1.92
CA ASN A 115 -12.93 -1.12 -2.22
C ASN A 115 -13.60 -1.94 -1.11
N GLU A 116 -12.94 -3.00 -0.64
CA GLU A 116 -13.45 -3.85 0.44
C GLU A 116 -13.63 -3.03 1.73
N VAL A 117 -12.60 -2.28 2.14
CA VAL A 117 -12.64 -1.45 3.34
C VAL A 117 -13.76 -0.42 3.26
N GLU A 118 -13.90 0.30 2.15
CA GLU A 118 -14.99 1.27 1.99
C GLU A 118 -16.38 0.62 2.03
N ASN A 119 -16.57 -0.52 1.35
CA ASN A 119 -17.85 -1.23 1.36
C ASN A 119 -18.22 -1.73 2.78
N GLN A 120 -17.24 -2.23 3.54
CA GLN A 120 -17.47 -2.69 4.91
C GLN A 120 -17.69 -1.52 5.89
N LEU A 121 -16.89 -0.46 5.79
CA LEU A 121 -17.01 0.71 6.69
C LEU A 121 -18.30 1.49 6.44
N THR A 122 -18.70 1.70 5.18
CA THR A 122 -19.97 2.38 4.86
C THR A 122 -21.17 1.60 5.40
N SER A 123 -21.11 0.27 5.36
CA SER A 123 -22.12 -0.60 5.97
C SER A 123 -22.18 -0.50 7.50
N ILE A 124 -21.11 -0.05 8.16
CA ILE A 124 -21.08 0.12 9.63
C ILE A 124 -21.57 1.51 10.04
N ILE A 125 -21.22 2.56 9.28
CA ILE A 125 -21.54 3.96 9.62
C ILE A 125 -23.00 4.31 9.28
N THR A 126 -23.58 3.67 8.27
CA THR A 126 -24.94 3.99 7.77
C THR A 126 -26.05 3.14 8.42
N ASN A 127 -25.70 2.26 9.38
CA ASN A 127 -26.63 1.40 10.11
C ASN A 127 -26.93 1.92 11.52
#